data_AF-A0A1W9R9V2-F1
#
_entry.id   AF-A0A1W9R9V2-F1
#
_cell.length_a   1.000
_cell.length_b   1.000
_cell.length_c   1.000
_cell.angle_alpha   90.00
_cell.angle_beta   90.00
_cell.angle_gamma   90.00
#
_symmetry.space_group_name_H-M   'P 1'
#
loop_
_entity.id
_entity.type
_entity.pdbx_description
1 polymer ?
#
loop_
_entity_poly.entity_id
_entity_poly.type
_entity_poly.pdbx_seq_one_letter_code
_entity_poly.pdbx_strand_id
1 'polypeptide(L)'
;MDNISQPQQLNQIFQSLTPLGLSELDQVMKKLIGLRRQRLSTVLTQTESDLLKKINTSAPAEIQKRFDNLLGKRDNETLSDNEYEELLELTRYTETLNVQRFEYLLELARLRNIPLDELIKQIELKPQLNVA
;
A
#
# COMPACT_ATOMS: atom_id res chain seq x y z
N MET A 1 -33.00 13.29 -4.59
CA MET A 1 -32.57 12.81 -3.27
C MET A 1 -31.50 13.76 -2.80
N ASP A 2 -31.85 14.59 -1.82
CA ASP A 2 -31.05 15.75 -1.42
C ASP A 2 -29.71 15.36 -0.80
N ASN A 3 -28.67 16.05 -1.25
CA ASN A 3 -27.31 15.89 -0.76
C ASN A 3 -27.26 16.33 0.71
N ILE A 4 -26.79 15.47 1.61
CA ILE A 4 -26.57 15.83 3.03
C ILE A 4 -25.35 16.74 3.08
N SER A 5 -25.55 18.02 2.78
CA SER A 5 -24.49 19.04 2.70
C SER A 5 -24.53 20.03 3.87
N GLN A 6 -25.45 19.86 4.84
CA GLN A 6 -25.56 20.76 5.99
C GLN A 6 -25.31 20.03 7.33
N PRO A 7 -24.47 20.59 8.23
CA PRO A 7 -24.16 20.01 9.54
C PRO A 7 -25.39 19.67 10.40
N GLN A 8 -26.47 20.44 10.23
CA GLN A 8 -27.72 20.26 10.98
C GLN A 8 -28.46 18.96 10.59
N GLN A 9 -28.42 18.56 9.32
CA GLN A 9 -29.06 17.31 8.85
C GLN A 9 -28.28 16.08 9.33
N LEU A 10 -26.96 16.18 9.43
CA LEU A 10 -26.12 15.11 9.97
C LEU A 10 -26.41 14.87 11.45
N ASN A 11 -26.54 15.96 12.23
CA ASN A 11 -26.89 15.87 13.64
C ASN A 11 -28.30 15.28 13.86
N GLN A 12 -29.26 15.59 13.00
CA GLN A 12 -30.60 14.97 13.05
C GLN A 12 -30.56 13.46 12.79
N ILE A 13 -29.70 13.01 11.88
CA ILE A 13 -29.46 11.57 11.65
C ILE A 13 -28.84 10.92 12.90
N PHE A 14 -27.84 11.53 13.53
CA PHE A 14 -27.27 10.98 14.76
C PHE A 14 -28.28 10.91 15.91
N GLN A 15 -29.13 11.92 16.06
CA GLN A 15 -30.20 11.92 17.06
C GLN A 15 -31.23 10.82 16.80
N SER A 16 -31.57 10.52 15.53
CA SER A 16 -32.50 9.44 15.20
C SER A 16 -31.92 8.04 15.41
N LEU A 17 -30.59 7.91 15.51
CA LEU A 17 -29.91 6.65 15.86
C LEU A 17 -29.78 6.42 17.37
N THR A 18 -29.97 7.46 18.20
CA THR A 18 -29.81 7.40 19.66
C THR A 18 -30.70 6.36 20.37
N PRO A 19 -31.96 6.12 19.96
CA PRO A 19 -32.81 5.14 20.63
C PRO A 19 -32.58 3.68 20.19
N LEU A 20 -31.67 3.41 19.26
CA LEU A 20 -31.40 2.07 18.75
C LEU A 20 -30.65 1.20 19.78
N GLY A 21 -30.97 -0.09 19.80
CA GLY A 21 -30.19 -1.09 20.54
C GLY A 21 -28.88 -1.46 19.85
N LEU A 22 -27.97 -2.13 20.57
CA LEU A 22 -26.65 -2.53 20.05
C LEU A 22 -26.73 -3.32 18.74
N SER A 23 -27.64 -4.29 18.63
CA SER A 23 -27.78 -5.10 17.43
C SER A 23 -28.26 -4.30 16.21
N GLU A 24 -29.02 -3.22 16.42
CA GLU A 24 -29.52 -2.36 15.34
C GLU A 24 -28.45 -1.37 14.91
N LEU A 25 -27.68 -0.84 15.87
CA LEU A 25 -26.49 -0.03 15.62
C LEU A 25 -25.46 -0.80 14.78
N ASP A 26 -25.24 -2.08 15.07
CA ASP A 26 -24.37 -2.96 14.27
C ASP A 26 -24.86 -3.09 12.82
N GLN A 27 -26.18 -3.16 12.59
CA GLN A 27 -26.74 -3.22 11.25
C GLN A 27 -26.57 -1.89 10.50
N VAL A 28 -26.74 -0.77 11.20
CA VAL A 28 -26.48 0.58 10.64
C VAL A 28 -25.01 0.70 10.24
N MET A 29 -24.09 0.27 11.11
CA MET A 29 -22.65 0.26 10.83
C MET A 29 -22.31 -0.57 9.59
N LYS A 30 -22.86 -1.79 9.48
CA LYS A 30 -22.67 -2.64 8.29
C LYS A 30 -23.14 -1.95 7.00
N LYS A 31 -24.30 -1.29 7.03
CA LYS A 31 -24.84 -0.56 5.88
C LYS A 31 -24.00 0.68 5.52
N LEU A 32 -23.53 1.44 6.50
CA LEU A 32 -22.65 2.59 6.29
C LEU A 32 -21.30 2.17 5.70
N ILE A 33 -20.73 1.07 6.19
CA ILE A 33 -19.51 0.48 5.63
C ILE A 33 -19.74 0.03 4.18
N GLY A 34 -20.88 -0.60 3.88
CA GLY A 34 -21.25 -0.99 2.52
C GLY A 34 -21.41 0.20 1.56
N LEU A 35 -22.11 1.26 2.00
CA LEU A 35 -22.32 2.48 1.23
C LEU A 35 -21.00 3.20 0.97
N ARG A 36 -20.12 3.29 1.99
CA ARG A 36 -18.78 3.84 1.84
C ARG A 36 -17.99 3.03 0.81
N ARG A 37 -18.01 1.70 0.89
CA ARG A 37 -17.34 0.80 -0.06
C ARG A 37 -17.84 0.99 -1.50
N GLN A 38 -19.15 1.13 -1.72
CA GLN A 38 -19.75 1.36 -3.04
C GLN A 38 -19.37 2.72 -3.64
N ARG A 39 -19.33 3.78 -2.82
CA ARG A 39 -18.92 5.12 -3.27
C ARG A 39 -17.43 5.21 -3.55
N LEU A 40 -16.66 4.45 -2.78
CA LEU A 40 -15.23 4.31 -2.97
C LEU A 40 -14.92 3.46 -4.21
N SER A 41 -15.65 2.38 -4.51
CA SER A 41 -15.33 1.48 -5.63
C SER A 41 -15.32 2.11 -7.03
N THR A 42 -15.92 3.29 -7.23
CA THR A 42 -15.91 3.98 -8.53
C THR A 42 -14.79 5.02 -8.68
N VAL A 43 -14.41 5.68 -7.58
CA VAL A 43 -13.31 6.69 -7.58
C VAL A 43 -11.96 6.03 -7.26
N LEU A 44 -11.98 4.96 -6.48
CA LEU A 44 -10.77 4.28 -6.02
C LEU A 44 -10.07 3.47 -7.10
N THR A 45 -10.74 3.01 -8.16
CA THR A 45 -10.14 2.06 -9.12
C THR A 45 -8.95 2.63 -9.88
N GLN A 46 -8.96 3.92 -10.24
CA GLN A 46 -7.83 4.53 -10.95
C GLN A 46 -6.64 4.76 -10.01
N THR A 47 -6.89 5.38 -8.85
CA THR A 47 -5.86 5.62 -7.83
C THR A 47 -5.26 4.30 -7.32
N GLU A 48 -6.10 3.28 -7.11
CA GLU A 48 -5.68 1.94 -6.71
C GLU A 48 -4.87 1.25 -7.81
N SER A 49 -5.30 1.34 -9.07
CA SER A 49 -4.53 0.80 -10.21
C SER A 49 -3.16 1.45 -10.30
N ASP A 50 -3.07 2.76 -10.10
CA ASP A 50 -1.80 3.49 -10.16
C ASP A 50 -0.90 3.17 -8.95
N LEU A 51 -1.46 3.00 -7.75
CA LEU A 51 -0.74 2.51 -6.59
C LEU A 51 -0.20 1.10 -6.82
N LEU A 52 -1.02 0.19 -7.36
CA LEU A 52 -0.60 -1.18 -7.68
C LEU A 52 0.52 -1.20 -8.71
N LYS A 53 0.48 -0.34 -9.75
CA LYS A 53 1.60 -0.20 -10.70
C LYS A 53 2.88 0.24 -10.00
N LYS A 54 2.80 1.25 -9.13
CA LYS A 54 3.96 1.74 -8.36
C LYS A 54 4.52 0.67 -7.41
N ILE A 55 3.65 -0.05 -6.70
CA ILE A 55 4.02 -1.16 -5.80
C ILE A 55 4.71 -2.30 -6.55
N ASN A 56 4.30 -2.54 -7.80
CA ASN A 56 4.87 -3.58 -8.66
C ASN A 56 6.04 -3.10 -9.53
N THR A 57 6.43 -1.83 -9.42
CA THR A 57 7.61 -1.30 -10.11
C THR A 57 8.86 -1.80 -9.41
N SER A 58 9.75 -2.44 -10.18
CA SER A 58 11.04 -2.96 -9.72
C SER A 58 12.19 -2.12 -10.31
N ALA A 59 13.40 -2.34 -9.79
CA ALA A 59 14.59 -1.77 -10.40
C ALA A 59 14.70 -2.21 -11.87
N PRO A 60 15.27 -1.38 -12.77
CA PRO A 60 15.52 -1.78 -14.15
C PRO A 60 16.30 -3.09 -14.22
N ALA A 61 16.02 -3.93 -15.21
CA ALA A 61 16.61 -5.26 -15.31
C ALA A 61 18.15 -5.23 -15.38
N GLU A 62 18.71 -4.18 -15.99
CA GLU A 62 20.16 -3.96 -16.06
C GLU A 62 20.75 -3.69 -14.67
N ILE A 63 20.07 -2.88 -13.87
CA ILE A 63 20.47 -2.56 -12.49
C ILE A 63 20.41 -3.81 -11.62
N GLN A 64 19.31 -4.58 -11.70
CA GLN A 64 19.19 -5.83 -10.97
C GLN A 64 20.30 -6.82 -11.36
N LYS A 65 20.56 -7.00 -12.66
CA LYS A 65 21.64 -7.87 -13.14
C LYS A 65 23.01 -7.44 -12.64
N ARG A 66 23.29 -6.12 -12.62
CA ARG A 66 24.55 -5.60 -12.10
C ARG A 66 24.68 -5.86 -10.61
N PHE A 67 23.62 -5.62 -9.86
CA PHE A 67 23.55 -5.90 -8.43
C PHE A 67 23.82 -7.37 -8.13
N ASP A 68 23.12 -8.29 -8.80
CA ASP A 68 23.27 -9.74 -8.62
C ASP A 68 24.70 -10.20 -8.98
N ASN A 69 25.30 -9.61 -10.03
CA ASN A 69 26.69 -9.89 -10.40
C ASN A 69 27.68 -9.48 -9.30
N LEU A 70 27.49 -8.29 -8.72
CA LEU A 70 28.34 -7.76 -7.66
C LEU A 70 28.18 -8.58 -6.36
N LEU A 71 26.96 -9.00 -6.02
CA LEU A 71 26.75 -9.94 -4.91
C LEU A 71 27.47 -11.26 -5.15
N GLY A 72 27.38 -11.83 -6.36
CA GLY A 72 28.12 -13.04 -6.71
C GLY A 72 29.63 -12.86 -6.61
N LYS A 73 30.17 -11.69 -6.98
CA LYS A 73 31.59 -11.38 -6.80
C LYS A 73 31.99 -11.23 -5.33
N ARG A 74 31.14 -10.57 -4.53
CA ARG A 74 31.30 -10.42 -3.06
C ARG A 74 31.39 -11.79 -2.40
N ASP A 75 30.43 -12.67 -2.69
CA ASP A 75 30.32 -14.00 -2.09
C ASP A 75 31.49 -14.92 -2.50
N ASN A 76 32.11 -14.67 -3.66
CA ASN A 76 33.32 -15.35 -4.12
C ASN A 76 34.62 -14.62 -3.72
N GLU A 77 34.56 -13.55 -2.93
CA GLU A 77 35.72 -12.74 -2.52
C GLU A 77 36.55 -12.18 -3.69
N THR A 78 35.91 -11.92 -4.83
CA THR A 78 36.55 -11.39 -6.06
C THR A 78 36.18 -9.94 -6.37
N LEU A 79 35.47 -9.29 -5.43
CA LEU A 79 35.00 -7.92 -5.57
C LEU A 79 36.15 -6.94 -5.39
N SER A 80 36.37 -6.07 -6.38
CA SER A 80 37.35 -4.97 -6.24
C SER A 80 36.79 -3.81 -5.42
N ASP A 81 37.65 -2.94 -4.89
CA ASP A 81 37.26 -1.77 -4.11
C ASP A 81 36.27 -0.86 -4.87
N ASN A 82 36.51 -0.62 -6.16
CA ASN A 82 35.59 0.17 -7.00
C ASN A 82 34.23 -0.51 -7.16
N GLU A 83 34.21 -1.84 -7.26
CA GLU A 83 32.98 -2.62 -7.37
C GLU A 83 32.23 -2.73 -6.04
N TYR A 84 32.95 -2.66 -4.93
CA TYR A 84 32.36 -2.56 -3.59
C TYR A 84 31.64 -1.23 -3.40
N GLU A 85 32.26 -0.11 -3.81
CA GLU A 85 31.59 1.20 -3.79
C GLU A 85 30.35 1.21 -4.70
N GLU A 86 30.42 0.60 -5.88
CA GLU A 86 29.26 0.44 -6.75
C GLU A 86 28.16 -0.40 -6.09
N LEU A 87 28.50 -1.50 -5.42
CA LEU A 87 27.55 -2.33 -4.68
C LEU A 87 26.86 -1.54 -3.55
N LEU A 88 27.61 -0.68 -2.85
CA LEU A 88 27.06 0.21 -1.83
C LEU A 88 26.04 1.20 -2.41
N GLU A 89 26.35 1.82 -3.54
CA GLU A 89 25.41 2.74 -4.21
C GLU A 89 24.14 2.04 -4.69
N LEU A 90 24.29 0.86 -5.28
CA LEU A 90 23.14 0.07 -5.73
C LEU A 90 22.28 -0.41 -4.56
N THR A 91 22.89 -0.72 -3.41
CA THR A 91 22.17 -1.05 -2.17
C THR A 91 21.34 0.14 -1.69
N ARG A 92 21.93 1.34 -1.62
CA ARG A 92 21.20 2.57 -1.26
C ARG A 92 20.03 2.84 -2.20
N TYR A 93 20.23 2.60 -3.50
CA TYR A 93 19.19 2.76 -4.51
C TYR A 93 18.01 1.79 -4.27
N THR A 94 18.28 0.50 -4.03
CA THR A 94 17.22 -0.48 -3.79
C THR A 94 16.50 -0.25 -2.45
N GLU A 95 17.21 0.19 -1.41
CA GLU A 95 16.61 0.62 -0.13
C GLU A 95 15.63 1.78 -0.34
N THR A 96 16.01 2.79 -1.12
CA THR A 96 15.14 3.93 -1.44
C THR A 96 13.86 3.48 -2.14
N LEU A 97 13.98 2.57 -3.13
CA LEU A 97 12.81 2.00 -3.80
C LEU A 97 11.92 1.21 -2.83
N ASN A 98 12.51 0.46 -1.89
CA ASN A 98 11.77 -0.30 -0.90
C ASN A 98 11.00 0.59 0.07
N VAL A 99 11.59 1.71 0.51
CA VAL A 99 10.90 2.70 1.34
C VAL A 99 9.70 3.28 0.59
N GLN A 100 9.89 3.72 -0.66
CA GLN A 100 8.80 4.25 -1.49
C GLN A 100 7.69 3.20 -1.71
N ARG A 101 8.07 1.94 -1.97
CA ARG A 101 7.13 0.83 -2.09
C ARG A 101 6.31 0.64 -0.81
N PHE A 102 6.94 0.75 0.35
CA PHE A 102 6.26 0.67 1.63
C PHE A 102 5.26 1.81 1.85
N GLU A 103 5.61 3.03 1.45
CA GLU A 103 4.69 4.18 1.46
C GLU A 103 3.45 3.93 0.60
N TYR A 104 3.62 3.40 -0.62
CA TYR A 104 2.49 3.05 -1.48
C TYR A 104 1.62 1.93 -0.91
N LEU A 105 2.22 0.95 -0.24
CA LEU A 105 1.48 -0.12 0.44
C LEU A 105 0.63 0.43 1.60
N LEU A 106 1.18 1.34 2.40
CA LEU A 106 0.43 2.03 3.46
C LEU A 106 -0.73 2.84 2.88
N GLU A 107 -0.50 3.56 1.79
CA GLU A 107 -1.55 4.32 1.12
C GLU A 107 -2.67 3.41 0.60
N LEU A 108 -2.32 2.28 -0.03
CA LEU A 108 -3.28 1.29 -0.51
C LEU A 108 -4.06 0.62 0.64
N ALA A 109 -3.40 0.32 1.77
CA ALA A 109 -4.06 -0.26 2.95
C ALA A 109 -5.11 0.71 3.52
N ARG A 110 -4.72 2.00 3.62
CA ARG A 110 -5.63 3.09 4.01
C ARG A 110 -6.80 3.22 3.02
N LEU A 111 -6.53 3.09 1.72
CA LEU A 111 -7.52 3.19 0.66
C LEU A 111 -8.58 2.08 0.75
N ARG A 112 -8.12 0.84 0.97
CA ARG A 112 -8.97 -0.35 1.12
C ARG A 112 -9.59 -0.48 2.51
N ASN A 113 -9.16 0.32 3.47
CA ASN A 113 -9.56 0.26 4.87
C ASN A 113 -9.35 -1.14 5.47
N ILE A 114 -8.18 -1.72 5.20
CA ILE A 114 -7.72 -2.99 5.77
C ILE A 114 -6.35 -2.79 6.45
N PRO A 115 -6.01 -3.60 7.46
CA PRO A 115 -4.68 -3.64 8.02
C PRO A 115 -3.59 -3.93 6.97
N LEU A 116 -2.39 -3.37 7.16
CA LEU A 116 -1.28 -3.56 6.22
C LEU A 116 -0.88 -5.03 6.08
N ASP A 117 -0.88 -5.79 7.17
CA ASP A 117 -0.57 -7.22 7.17
C ASP A 117 -1.60 -8.04 6.41
N GLU A 118 -2.89 -7.65 6.47
CA GLU A 118 -3.94 -8.24 5.65
C GLU A 118 -3.73 -7.90 4.17
N LEU A 119 -3.40 -6.64 3.86
CA LEU A 119 -3.09 -6.21 2.51
C LEU A 119 -1.92 -7.03 1.94
N ILE A 120 -0.79 -7.10 2.64
CA ILE A 120 0.42 -7.82 2.18
C ILE A 120 0.11 -9.28 1.81
N LYS A 121 -0.75 -9.96 2.60
CA LYS A 121 -1.22 -11.32 2.30
C LYS A 121 -2.06 -11.39 1.03
N GLN A 122 -2.91 -10.39 0.78
CA GLN A 122 -3.80 -10.36 -0.40
C GLN A 122 -3.06 -10.12 -1.72
N ILE A 123 -1.99 -9.31 -1.72
CA ILE A 123 -1.28 -8.94 -2.96
C ILE A 123 -0.17 -9.90 -3.35
N GLU A 124 -0.01 -11.04 -2.64
CA GLU A 124 1.06 -12.02 -2.84
C GLU A 124 2.40 -11.35 -3.18
N LEU A 125 2.76 -10.34 -2.38
CA LEU A 125 3.95 -9.53 -2.67
C LEU A 125 5.15 -10.46 -2.72
N LYS A 126 5.69 -10.67 -3.93
CA LYS A 126 7.01 -11.27 -4.05
C LYS A 126 7.96 -10.35 -3.30
N PRO A 127 8.62 -10.83 -2.23
CA PRO A 127 9.66 -10.07 -1.58
C PRO A 127 10.71 -9.80 -2.67
N GLN A 128 10.94 -8.53 -2.96
CA GLN A 128 12.19 -8.09 -3.60
C GLN A 128 13.13 -7.53 -2.53
N LEU A 129 12.92 -7.99 -1.29
CA LEU A 129 13.84 -7.79 -0.18
C LEU A 129 15.06 -8.67 -0.46
N ASN A 130 15.87 -8.25 -1.42
CA ASN A 130 17.29 -8.54 -1.39
C ASN A 130 17.87 -7.66 -0.28
N VAL A 131 17.63 -8.05 0.96
CA VAL A 131 18.49 -7.63 2.07
C VAL A 131 19.76 -8.45 1.92
N ALA A 132 20.84 -7.73 1.59
CA ALA A 132 22.17 -8.26 1.35
C ALA A 132 22.84 -8.79 2.62
#